data_AF-A0A9R1UUR8-F1
#
_entry.id   AF-A0A9R1UUR8-F1
#
_cell.length_a   1.000
_cell.length_b   1.000
_cell.length_c   1.000
_cell.angle_alpha   90.00
_cell.angle_beta   90.00
_cell.angle_gamma   90.00
#
_symmetry.space_group_name_H-M   'P 1'
#
loop_
_entity.id
_entity.type
_entity.pdbx_description
1 polymer ?
#
loop_
_entity_poly.entity_id
_entity_poly.type
_entity_poly.pdbx_seq_one_letter_code
_entity_poly.pdbx_strand_id
1 'polypeptide(L)'
;MPFYMCVRHRGFVLREWCARLPPKIEDRPGHPNHTLFLMRNVTGKFFGVFGCKICMLPSNGFVYGCSICEYYVDVHCAFLPKEITHEAHPDHLLSRIDASSSLSETPCNACGYYLINCIAFYCPSCDFYLDIECAFLLPGMISHKYDDHPLNLRYDPAENHPSDYFCEICEDEFNPESWFYHCSFCVQSMHTACAPLILQCEQVVYTRYKRCIFYFANVKFGGTCLIKDHQHRLTFTQGIKCHGRCNHCGEELQYRMIFNCLECKYAVHRRLVTPTALVTGQDAAKFLHMPTIEIPSRIMKKRILSKQIKKKKHIYNALP
;
A
#
# COMPACT_ATOMS: atom_id res chain seq x y z
N MET A 1 -14.91 -13.60 7.18
CA MET A 1 -15.54 -12.31 7.50
C MET A 1 -16.66 -12.03 6.49
N PRO A 2 -17.90 -11.74 6.91
CA PRO A 2 -19.06 -11.59 6.04
C PRO A 2 -19.01 -10.32 5.17
N PHE A 3 -19.60 -10.38 3.97
CA PHE A 3 -19.66 -9.29 3.01
C PHE A 3 -20.96 -9.35 2.19
N TYR A 4 -21.40 -8.19 1.70
CA TYR A 4 -22.55 -8.02 0.81
C TYR A 4 -22.08 -7.83 -0.62
N MET A 5 -22.71 -8.51 -1.58
CA MET A 5 -22.48 -8.31 -3.01
C MET A 5 -23.69 -7.67 -3.67
N CYS A 6 -23.47 -6.65 -4.51
CA CYS A 6 -24.56 -6.09 -5.31
C CYS A 6 -24.89 -7.04 -6.48
N VAL A 7 -26.12 -7.54 -6.53
CA VAL A 7 -26.59 -8.41 -7.63
C VAL A 7 -26.67 -7.65 -8.96
N ARG A 8 -26.95 -6.34 -8.93
CA ARG A 8 -27.10 -5.50 -10.12
C ARG A 8 -25.79 -4.88 -10.63
N HIS A 9 -24.79 -4.72 -9.76
CA HIS A 9 -23.50 -4.14 -10.10
C HIS A 9 -22.42 -5.20 -9.86
N ARG A 10 -22.00 -5.87 -10.93
CA ARG A 10 -21.01 -6.96 -10.86
C ARG A 10 -19.75 -6.46 -10.17
N GLY A 11 -19.46 -7.05 -9.01
CA GLY A 11 -18.24 -6.89 -8.20
C GLY A 11 -18.25 -5.73 -7.19
N PHE A 12 -19.39 -5.07 -6.94
CA PHE A 12 -19.50 -4.21 -5.78
C PHE A 12 -19.61 -5.09 -4.55
N VAL A 13 -18.54 -5.13 -3.76
CA VAL A 13 -18.51 -5.89 -2.51
C VAL A 13 -18.31 -4.92 -1.35
N LEU A 14 -19.18 -5.03 -0.35
CA LEU A 14 -19.16 -4.21 0.85
C LEU A 14 -18.95 -5.11 2.05
N ARG A 15 -17.90 -4.87 2.84
CA ARG A 15 -17.74 -5.56 4.13
C ARG A 15 -18.92 -5.21 5.03
N GLU A 16 -19.37 -6.15 5.85
CA GLU A 16 -20.52 -5.94 6.72
C GLU A 16 -20.36 -4.71 7.63
N TRP A 17 -19.19 -4.53 8.22
CA TRP A 17 -18.83 -3.32 8.98
C TRP A 17 -19.07 -2.04 8.17
N CYS A 18 -18.65 -2.01 6.90
CA CYS A 18 -18.81 -0.84 6.04
C CYS A 18 -20.29 -0.54 5.72
N ALA A 19 -21.17 -1.55 5.77
CA ALA A 19 -22.61 -1.39 5.58
C ALA A 19 -23.31 -0.77 6.79
N ARG A 20 -22.69 -0.82 7.96
CA ARG A 20 -23.24 -0.33 9.24
C ARG A 20 -22.60 0.99 9.69
N LEU A 21 -21.84 1.64 8.82
CA LEU A 21 -21.22 2.94 9.10
C LEU A 21 -22.30 4.00 9.39
N PRO A 22 -22.13 4.82 10.45
CA PRO A 22 -23.10 5.87 10.73
C PRO A 22 -23.12 6.91 9.60
N PRO A 23 -24.27 7.51 9.28
CA PRO A 23 -24.36 8.47 8.19
C PRO A 23 -23.64 9.79 8.50
N LYS A 24 -23.36 10.06 9.78
CA LYS A 24 -22.69 11.27 10.25
C LYS A 24 -21.85 11.01 11.49
N ILE A 25 -20.82 11.83 11.68
CA ILE A 25 -19.98 11.88 12.88
C ILE A 25 -19.99 13.32 13.39
N GLU A 26 -20.24 13.49 14.68
CA GLU A 26 -20.27 14.78 15.38
C GLU A 26 -19.06 14.89 16.33
N ASP A 27 -18.75 16.12 16.78
CA ASP A 27 -17.75 16.43 17.82
C ASP A 27 -16.36 15.80 17.62
N ARG A 28 -15.89 15.80 16.38
CA ARG A 28 -14.62 15.15 16.06
C ARG A 28 -13.41 15.97 16.54
N PRO A 29 -12.40 15.33 17.18
CA PRO A 29 -11.12 15.98 17.46
C PRO A 29 -10.49 16.58 16.20
N GLY A 30 -10.08 17.85 16.26
CA GLY A 30 -9.56 18.60 15.12
C GLY A 30 -10.62 19.17 14.15
N HIS A 31 -11.91 18.87 14.36
CA HIS A 31 -13.02 19.49 13.64
C HIS A 31 -14.35 19.49 14.44
N PRO A 32 -14.39 20.10 15.64
CA PRO A 32 -15.55 19.97 16.54
C PRO A 32 -16.77 20.77 16.09
N ASN A 33 -16.59 21.87 15.34
CA ASN A 33 -17.66 22.83 15.04
C ASN A 33 -18.61 22.39 13.92
N HIS A 34 -18.28 21.32 13.17
CA HIS A 34 -19.12 20.84 12.09
C HIS A 34 -19.25 19.32 12.07
N THR A 35 -20.44 18.85 11.75
CA THR A 35 -20.74 17.46 11.47
C THR A 35 -20.04 17.00 10.18
N LEU A 36 -19.40 15.83 10.23
CA LEU A 36 -18.89 15.15 9.04
C LEU A 36 -19.94 14.18 8.51
N PHE A 37 -20.27 14.26 7.22
CA PHE A 37 -21.23 13.38 6.58
C PHE A 37 -20.52 12.27 5.81
N LEU A 38 -21.09 11.06 5.87
CA LEU A 38 -20.63 9.94 5.06
C LEU A 38 -21.01 10.19 3.58
N MET A 39 -20.00 10.22 2.73
CA MET A 39 -20.15 10.39 1.28
C MET A 39 -19.49 9.21 0.55
N ARG A 40 -20.02 8.90 -0.63
CA ARG A 40 -19.48 7.82 -1.49
C ARG A 40 -18.11 8.17 -2.06
N ASN A 41 -17.88 9.46 -2.33
CA ASN A 41 -16.63 10.05 -2.79
C ASN A 41 -16.67 11.57 -2.53
N VAL A 42 -15.55 12.26 -2.79
CA VAL A 42 -15.51 13.73 -2.76
C VAL A 42 -15.93 14.30 -4.11
N THR A 43 -17.08 14.96 -4.14
CA THR A 43 -17.62 15.63 -5.34
C THR A 43 -16.62 16.65 -5.89
N GLY A 44 -16.49 16.71 -7.22
CA GLY A 44 -15.61 17.67 -7.91
C GLY A 44 -14.12 17.31 -7.90
N LYS A 45 -13.67 16.31 -7.13
CA LYS A 45 -12.29 15.79 -7.23
C LYS A 45 -12.21 14.72 -8.31
N PHE A 46 -11.24 14.84 -9.23
CA PHE A 46 -11.05 13.88 -10.31
C PHE A 46 -10.71 12.48 -9.77
N PHE A 47 -11.50 11.46 -10.17
CA PHE A 47 -11.49 10.11 -9.59
C PHE A 47 -11.74 10.07 -8.07
N GLY A 48 -12.34 11.13 -7.51
CA GLY A 48 -12.66 11.23 -6.08
C GLY A 48 -11.45 11.20 -5.15
N VAL A 49 -10.21 11.34 -5.66
CA VAL A 49 -9.02 11.24 -4.80
C VAL A 49 -8.90 12.48 -3.93
N PHE A 50 -8.81 12.27 -2.62
CA PHE A 50 -8.59 13.27 -1.58
C PHE A 50 -7.44 12.84 -0.68
N GLY A 51 -6.83 13.79 0.03
CA GLY A 51 -5.89 13.50 1.10
C GLY A 51 -6.64 13.39 2.43
N CYS A 52 -6.51 12.26 3.11
CA CYS A 52 -7.11 12.07 4.43
C CYS A 52 -6.46 13.01 5.45
N LYS A 53 -7.24 13.76 6.23
CA LYS A 53 -6.72 14.74 7.19
C LYS A 53 -6.05 14.16 8.43
N ILE A 54 -6.19 12.86 8.72
CA ILE A 54 -5.51 12.27 9.89
C ILE A 54 -4.25 11.50 9.51
N CYS A 55 -4.29 10.64 8.48
CA CYS A 55 -3.12 9.84 8.09
C CYS A 55 -2.34 10.46 6.93
N MET A 56 -2.82 11.57 6.36
CA MET A 56 -2.21 12.28 5.22
C MET A 56 -2.07 11.46 3.93
N LEU A 57 -2.54 10.21 3.92
CA LEU A 57 -2.53 9.38 2.73
C LEU A 57 -3.65 9.75 1.75
N PRO A 58 -3.39 9.63 0.43
CA PRO A 58 -4.43 9.72 -0.57
C PRO A 58 -5.42 8.54 -0.46
N SER A 59 -6.72 8.84 -0.59
CA SER A 59 -7.81 7.87 -0.66
C SER A 59 -8.82 8.32 -1.71
N ASN A 60 -9.58 7.38 -2.28
CA ASN A 60 -10.74 7.67 -3.12
C ASN A 60 -11.94 6.76 -2.79
N GLY A 61 -11.95 6.22 -1.58
CA GLY A 61 -13.06 5.42 -1.05
C GLY A 61 -14.20 6.28 -0.50
N PHE A 62 -15.03 5.63 0.31
CA PHE A 62 -15.99 6.33 1.16
C PHE A 62 -15.25 7.30 2.09
N VAL A 63 -15.89 8.42 2.40
CA VAL A 63 -15.27 9.52 3.12
C VAL A 63 -16.25 10.13 4.10
N TYR A 64 -15.78 10.47 5.29
CA TYR A 64 -16.47 11.41 6.17
C TYR A 64 -15.95 12.80 5.88
N GLY A 65 -16.83 13.68 5.42
CA GLY A 65 -16.42 15.00 4.98
C GLY A 65 -17.33 16.13 5.41
N CYS A 66 -16.70 17.29 5.63
CA CYS A 66 -17.37 18.57 5.69
C CYS A 66 -16.96 19.37 4.43
N SER A 67 -17.91 19.53 3.51
CA SER A 67 -17.67 20.24 2.24
C SER A 67 -17.39 21.73 2.44
N ILE A 68 -17.90 22.32 3.53
CA ILE A 68 -17.68 23.75 3.86
C ILE A 68 -16.20 24.00 4.17
N CYS A 69 -15.58 23.10 4.94
CA CYS A 69 -14.19 23.25 5.38
C CYS A 69 -13.19 22.45 4.53
N GLU A 70 -13.67 21.73 3.51
CA GLU A 70 -12.88 20.73 2.77
C GLU A 70 -12.11 19.76 3.70
N TYR A 71 -12.74 19.39 4.81
CA TYR A 71 -12.17 18.47 5.79
C TYR A 71 -12.64 17.05 5.47
N TYR A 72 -11.74 16.23 4.94
CA TYR A 72 -12.04 14.88 4.46
C TYR A 72 -11.22 13.83 5.20
N VAL A 73 -11.89 12.79 5.70
CA VAL A 73 -11.26 11.68 6.39
C VAL A 73 -11.74 10.36 5.84
N ASP A 74 -10.78 9.50 5.52
CA ASP A 74 -11.03 8.11 5.15
C ASP A 74 -11.78 7.37 6.26
N VAL A 75 -12.67 6.45 5.89
CA VAL A 75 -13.53 5.72 6.85
C VAL A 75 -12.73 4.94 7.89
N HIS A 76 -11.59 4.34 7.53
CA HIS A 76 -10.78 3.59 8.49
C HIS A 76 -10.24 4.52 9.56
N CYS A 77 -9.77 5.70 9.17
CA CYS A 77 -9.26 6.65 10.11
C CYS A 77 -10.27 7.67 10.67
N ALA A 78 -11.54 7.57 10.27
CA ALA A 78 -12.67 8.09 11.04
C ALA A 78 -12.94 7.29 12.32
N PHE A 79 -12.64 6.00 12.32
CA PHE A 79 -12.87 5.08 13.44
C PHE A 79 -11.57 4.43 13.93
N LEU A 80 -10.43 5.13 13.79
CA LEU A 80 -9.19 4.66 14.39
C LEU A 80 -9.41 4.49 15.89
N PRO A 81 -9.14 3.30 16.45
CA PRO A 81 -9.30 3.07 17.87
C PRO A 81 -8.28 3.92 18.66
N LYS A 82 -8.59 4.18 19.93
CA LYS A 82 -7.64 4.82 20.85
C LYS A 82 -6.55 3.85 21.31
N GLU A 83 -6.85 2.56 21.33
CA GLU A 83 -5.94 1.51 21.78
C GLU A 83 -6.11 0.27 20.90
N ILE A 84 -5.03 -0.46 20.67
CA ILE A 84 -5.03 -1.73 19.93
C ILE A 84 -4.20 -2.78 20.66
N THR A 85 -4.54 -4.04 20.44
CA THR A 85 -3.63 -5.18 20.63
C THR A 85 -2.86 -5.42 19.33
N HIS A 86 -1.61 -5.88 19.41
CA HIS A 86 -0.82 -6.21 18.23
C HIS A 86 -0.03 -7.51 18.44
N GLU A 87 0.03 -8.39 17.42
CA GLU A 87 0.67 -9.72 17.54
C GLU A 87 2.17 -9.63 17.89
N ALA A 88 2.86 -8.61 17.38
CA ALA A 88 4.26 -8.32 17.73
C ALA A 88 4.48 -7.82 19.18
N HIS A 89 3.41 -7.47 19.89
CA HIS A 89 3.47 -6.97 21.26
C HIS A 89 2.23 -7.43 22.05
N PRO A 90 2.08 -8.75 22.28
CA PRO A 90 0.82 -9.36 22.68
C PRO A 90 0.41 -9.04 24.13
N ASP A 91 1.38 -8.75 25.00
CA ASP A 91 1.14 -8.58 26.44
C ASP A 91 0.70 -7.15 26.82
N HIS A 92 0.76 -6.19 25.90
CA HIS A 92 0.41 -4.79 26.18
C HIS A 92 -0.52 -4.18 25.12
N LEU A 93 -1.34 -3.23 25.57
CA LEU A 93 -2.09 -2.37 24.68
C LEU A 93 -1.21 -1.26 24.13
N LEU A 94 -1.33 -0.99 22.84
CA LEU A 94 -0.70 0.16 22.20
C LEU A 94 -1.70 1.32 22.15
N SER A 95 -1.37 2.42 22.78
CA SER A 95 -2.16 3.65 22.78
C SER A 95 -1.86 4.49 21.54
N ARG A 96 -2.90 5.08 20.96
CA ARG A 96 -2.78 5.99 19.82
C ARG A 96 -2.16 7.31 20.26
N ILE A 97 -1.22 7.81 19.46
CA ILE A 97 -0.64 9.13 19.60
C ILE A 97 -0.98 10.02 18.38
N ASP A 98 -1.54 11.19 18.71
CA ASP A 98 -1.78 12.34 17.84
C ASP A 98 -0.54 12.71 17.00
N ALA A 99 -0.70 13.27 15.80
CA ALA A 99 0.40 13.91 15.08
C ALA A 99 0.78 15.23 15.79
N SER A 100 1.54 15.14 16.88
CA SER A 100 2.22 16.26 17.54
C SER A 100 3.74 16.09 17.38
N SER A 101 4.47 17.20 17.30
CA SER A 101 5.88 17.30 16.91
C SER A 101 6.91 16.63 17.85
N SER A 102 6.51 15.67 18.68
CA SER A 102 7.32 15.01 19.72
C SER A 102 7.88 13.63 19.32
N LEU A 103 7.55 13.09 18.14
CA LEU A 103 7.99 11.75 17.70
C LEU A 103 8.96 11.76 16.51
N SER A 104 9.46 12.93 16.09
CA SER A 104 10.25 13.05 14.85
C SER A 104 11.55 12.25 14.85
N GLU A 105 12.06 11.88 16.03
CA GLU A 105 13.27 11.07 16.21
C GLU A 105 12.96 9.62 16.61
N THR A 106 11.67 9.24 16.71
CA THR A 106 11.25 7.89 17.09
C THR A 106 11.05 7.03 15.84
N PRO A 107 11.80 5.93 15.65
CA PRO A 107 11.56 5.01 14.55
C PRO A 107 10.38 4.07 14.83
N CYS A 108 9.67 3.68 13.79
CA CYS A 108 8.71 2.57 13.83
C CYS A 108 9.47 1.23 13.95
N ASN A 109 9.14 0.41 14.95
CA ASN A 109 9.79 -0.89 15.18
C ASN A 109 9.61 -1.87 13.99
N ALA A 110 8.55 -1.70 13.20
CA ALA A 110 8.30 -2.58 12.06
C ALA A 110 9.12 -2.23 10.82
N CYS A 111 9.21 -0.95 10.47
CA CYS A 111 9.77 -0.51 9.19
C CYS A 111 11.08 0.30 9.32
N GLY A 112 11.40 0.75 10.53
CA GLY A 112 12.56 1.58 10.85
C GLY A 112 12.43 3.06 10.46
N TYR A 113 11.27 3.50 9.94
CA TYR A 113 11.08 4.91 9.55
C TYR A 113 10.71 5.77 10.74
N TYR A 114 11.24 6.99 10.76
CA TYR A 114 10.90 7.99 11.75
C TYR A 114 9.44 8.45 11.64
N LEU A 115 8.80 8.54 12.80
CA LEU A 115 7.39 8.91 12.99
C LEU A 115 7.21 10.44 12.91
N ILE A 116 7.45 10.99 11.73
CA ILE A 116 7.38 12.44 11.48
C ILE A 116 5.95 12.85 11.13
N ASN A 117 5.34 13.70 11.96
CA ASN A 117 4.02 14.33 11.76
C ASN A 117 2.94 13.32 11.33
N CYS A 118 2.94 12.13 11.91
CA CYS A 118 1.98 11.09 11.65
C CYS A 118 1.36 10.58 12.94
N ILE A 119 0.18 10.00 12.82
CA ILE A 119 -0.43 9.23 13.90
C ILE A 119 0.31 7.90 14.02
N ALA A 120 0.56 7.47 15.25
CA ALA A 120 1.21 6.20 15.54
C ALA A 120 0.50 5.50 16.72
N PHE A 121 0.94 4.29 17.02
CA PHE A 121 0.58 3.54 18.20
C PHE A 121 1.84 3.27 19.00
N TYR A 122 1.79 3.46 20.32
CA TYR A 122 2.92 3.23 21.20
C TYR A 122 2.52 2.48 22.46
N CYS A 123 3.46 1.74 23.03
CA CYS A 123 3.27 1.13 24.34
C CYS A 123 3.66 2.12 25.45
N PRO A 124 2.79 2.43 26.43
CA PRO A 124 3.16 3.31 27.55
C PRO A 124 4.27 2.76 28.46
N SER A 125 4.51 1.45 28.42
CA SER A 125 5.44 0.75 29.31
C SER A 125 6.70 0.24 28.61
N CYS A 126 6.79 0.36 27.27
CA CYS A 126 7.90 -0.16 26.47
C CYS A 126 8.30 0.84 25.38
N ASP A 127 9.56 0.79 24.95
CA ASP A 127 10.04 1.54 23.78
C ASP A 127 9.59 0.87 22.47
N PHE A 128 8.27 0.84 22.26
CA PHE A 128 7.63 0.15 21.15
C PHE A 128 6.62 1.06 20.46
N TYR A 129 6.85 1.31 19.18
CA TYR A 129 6.13 2.26 18.35
C TYR A 129 5.84 1.67 16.97
N LEU A 130 4.62 1.86 16.48
CA LEU A 130 4.19 1.47 15.14
C LEU A 130 3.52 2.65 14.44
N ASP A 131 3.91 2.90 13.19
CA ASP A 131 3.07 3.70 12.29
C ASP A 131 1.76 2.96 11.97
N ILE A 132 0.75 3.71 11.50
CA ILE A 132 -0.57 3.15 11.17
C ILE A 132 -0.46 2.03 10.15
N GLU A 133 0.39 2.21 9.14
CA GLU A 133 0.53 1.28 8.04
C GLU A 133 1.06 -0.07 8.53
N CYS A 134 2.08 -0.09 9.38
CA CYS A 134 2.66 -1.29 9.94
C CYS A 134 1.73 -1.95 10.96
N ALA A 135 0.95 -1.17 11.72
CA ALA A 135 0.00 -1.68 12.69
C ALA A 135 -1.21 -2.40 12.06
N PHE A 136 -1.61 -2.04 10.83
CA PHE A 136 -2.84 -2.56 10.22
C PHE A 136 -2.71 -3.19 8.83
N LEU A 137 -1.69 -2.84 8.05
CA LEU A 137 -1.60 -3.21 6.64
C LEU A 137 -0.61 -4.33 6.33
N LEU A 138 0.16 -4.80 7.32
CA LEU A 138 1.08 -5.93 7.16
C LEU A 138 0.37 -7.25 7.49
N PRO A 139 0.12 -8.14 6.50
CA PRO A 139 -0.42 -9.46 6.80
C PRO A 139 0.59 -10.29 7.59
N GLY A 140 0.15 -11.04 8.60
CA GLY A 140 1.02 -12.00 9.31
C GLY A 140 1.57 -13.10 8.39
N MET A 141 0.89 -13.38 7.27
CA MET A 141 1.30 -14.38 6.29
C MET A 141 0.97 -13.91 4.87
N ILE A 142 1.90 -14.16 3.94
CA ILE A 142 1.68 -13.98 2.50
C ILE A 142 1.97 -15.28 1.76
N SER A 143 1.18 -15.56 0.73
CA SER A 143 1.34 -16.73 -0.12
C SER A 143 1.21 -16.32 -1.58
N HIS A 144 2.05 -16.86 -2.45
CA HIS A 144 1.95 -16.63 -3.87
C HIS A 144 1.53 -17.92 -4.58
N LYS A 145 0.68 -17.81 -5.60
CA LYS A 145 0.05 -18.96 -6.28
C LYS A 145 1.02 -19.97 -6.90
N TYR A 146 2.30 -19.62 -7.05
CA TYR A 146 3.32 -20.48 -7.64
C TYR A 146 4.36 -20.95 -6.62
N ASP A 147 4.21 -20.58 -5.35
CA ASP A 147 5.10 -20.95 -4.27
C ASP A 147 4.32 -21.80 -3.26
N ASP A 148 4.81 -23.02 -3.02
CA ASP A 148 4.11 -24.01 -2.19
C ASP A 148 4.18 -23.67 -0.69
N HIS A 149 5.14 -22.83 -0.29
CA HIS A 149 5.35 -22.43 1.10
C HIS A 149 5.06 -20.95 1.30
N PRO A 150 4.20 -20.58 2.27
CA PRO A 150 3.95 -19.18 2.59
C PRO A 150 5.15 -18.53 3.28
N LEU A 151 5.28 -17.21 3.13
CA LEU A 151 6.19 -16.41 3.93
C LEU A 151 5.44 -15.86 5.14
N ASN A 152 6.03 -16.00 6.32
CA ASN A 152 5.47 -15.47 7.56
C ASN A 152 6.18 -14.18 7.93
N LEU A 153 5.43 -13.22 8.46
CA LEU A 153 5.99 -12.00 9.01
C LEU A 153 6.76 -12.34 10.28
N ARG A 154 8.00 -11.86 10.38
CA ARG A 154 8.86 -11.98 11.54
C ARG A 154 8.97 -10.61 12.21
N TYR A 155 8.72 -10.62 13.52
CA TYR A 155 8.79 -9.43 14.37
C TYR A 155 10.14 -9.30 15.07
N ASP A 156 10.73 -10.45 15.39
CA ASP A 156 12.02 -10.56 16.06
C ASP A 156 13.16 -10.14 15.11
N PRO A 157 14.23 -9.56 15.65
CA PRO A 157 15.42 -9.28 14.86
C PRO A 157 15.95 -10.54 14.18
N ALA A 158 16.58 -10.37 13.02
CA ALA A 158 17.18 -11.49 12.31
C ALA A 158 18.28 -12.16 13.16
N GLU A 159 18.12 -13.46 13.45
CA GLU A 159 19.08 -14.24 14.24
C GLU A 159 20.37 -14.50 13.45
N ASN A 160 21.53 -14.16 14.03
CA ASN A 160 22.88 -14.33 13.46
C ASN A 160 23.18 -13.49 12.20
N HIS A 161 24.43 -13.03 12.10
CA HIS A 161 25.06 -12.28 11.00
C HIS A 161 24.09 -11.57 10.02
N PRO A 162 23.84 -10.26 10.16
CA PRO A 162 22.99 -9.45 9.27
C PRO A 162 23.25 -9.63 7.76
N SER A 163 24.48 -9.99 7.40
CA SER A 163 24.92 -10.30 6.04
C SER A 163 24.28 -11.55 5.42
N ASP A 164 23.67 -12.41 6.24
CA ASP A 164 23.10 -13.69 5.80
C ASP A 164 21.68 -13.52 5.26
N TYR A 165 21.04 -12.38 5.55
CA TYR A 165 19.71 -12.06 5.07
C TYR A 165 19.79 -10.95 4.02
N PHE A 166 19.37 -11.29 2.80
CA PHE A 166 19.14 -10.34 1.71
C PHE A 166 17.73 -10.51 1.16
N CYS A 167 17.14 -9.42 0.69
CA CYS A 167 15.81 -9.46 0.13
C CYS A 167 15.85 -10.14 -1.25
N GLU A 168 15.09 -11.22 -1.43
CA GLU A 168 15.05 -11.96 -2.71
C GLU A 168 14.52 -11.13 -3.89
N ILE A 169 13.81 -10.03 -3.62
CA ILE A 169 13.33 -9.11 -4.67
C ILE A 169 14.41 -8.10 -5.03
N CYS A 170 14.91 -7.37 -4.04
CA CYS A 170 15.77 -6.23 -4.31
C CYS A 170 17.27 -6.52 -4.20
N GLU A 171 17.64 -7.70 -3.72
CA GLU A 171 19.03 -8.11 -3.49
C GLU A 171 19.77 -7.19 -2.48
N ASP A 172 19.06 -6.31 -1.77
CA ASP A 172 19.62 -5.47 -0.69
C ASP A 172 19.51 -6.17 0.68
N GLU A 173 20.42 -5.81 1.58
CA GLU A 173 20.46 -6.28 2.97
C GLU A 173 19.22 -5.84 3.79
N PHE A 174 18.95 -6.57 4.87
CA PHE A 174 17.94 -6.14 5.84
C PHE A 174 18.55 -5.18 6.88
N ASN A 175 17.70 -4.30 7.40
CA ASN A 175 17.94 -3.77 8.73
C ASN A 175 17.56 -4.90 9.71
N PRO A 176 18.50 -5.42 10.53
CA PRO A 176 18.24 -6.52 11.46
C PRO A 176 17.08 -6.25 12.42
N GLU A 177 16.84 -4.99 12.76
CA GLU A 177 15.80 -4.56 13.71
C GLU A 177 14.43 -4.34 13.06
N SER A 178 14.33 -4.40 11.73
CA SER A 178 13.06 -4.19 11.02
C SER A 178 12.38 -5.52 10.71
N TRP A 179 11.05 -5.52 10.71
CA TRP A 179 10.27 -6.69 10.33
C TRP A 179 10.50 -7.08 8.87
N PHE A 180 10.40 -8.37 8.61
CA PHE A 180 10.59 -8.96 7.29
C PHE A 180 9.74 -10.23 7.14
N TYR A 181 9.47 -10.60 5.90
CA TYR A 181 8.83 -11.88 5.59
C TYR A 181 9.89 -12.95 5.42
N HIS A 182 9.67 -14.11 6.04
CA HIS A 182 10.57 -15.24 5.95
C HIS A 182 9.83 -16.57 5.80
N CYS A 183 10.34 -17.42 4.94
CA CYS A 183 9.90 -18.80 4.79
C CYS A 183 11.01 -19.73 5.25
N SER A 184 10.81 -20.42 6.36
CA SER A 184 11.81 -21.32 6.95
C SER A 184 12.07 -22.57 6.10
N PHE A 185 11.13 -22.98 5.24
CA PHE A 185 11.30 -24.11 4.34
C PHE A 185 12.12 -23.75 3.09
N CYS A 186 11.84 -22.59 2.50
CA CYS A 186 12.52 -22.12 1.29
C CYS A 186 13.81 -21.34 1.61
N VAL A 187 13.98 -20.92 2.86
CA VAL A 187 15.06 -20.01 3.32
C VAL A 187 15.08 -18.71 2.51
N GLN A 188 13.89 -18.19 2.19
CA GLN A 188 13.72 -16.95 1.44
C GLN A 188 13.26 -15.85 2.39
N SER A 189 13.88 -14.67 2.27
CA SER A 189 13.56 -13.49 3.07
C SER A 189 13.28 -12.28 2.19
N MET A 190 12.32 -11.44 2.60
CA MET A 190 11.85 -10.31 1.80
C MET A 190 11.47 -9.14 2.68
N HIS A 191 11.80 -7.90 2.28
CA HIS A 191 11.33 -6.73 3.04
C HIS A 191 9.81 -6.71 3.07
N THR A 192 9.21 -6.26 4.17
CA THR A 192 7.76 -6.02 4.28
C THR A 192 7.20 -5.19 3.13
N ALA A 193 8.01 -4.26 2.63
CA ALA A 193 7.69 -3.41 1.50
C ALA A 193 7.81 -4.14 0.14
N CYS A 194 8.75 -5.08 0.00
CA CYS A 194 8.98 -5.82 -1.23
C CYS A 194 8.01 -6.99 -1.41
N ALA A 195 7.53 -7.56 -0.30
CA ALA A 195 6.62 -8.70 -0.27
C ALA A 195 5.33 -8.54 -1.11
N PRO A 196 4.60 -7.39 -1.04
CA PRO A 196 3.44 -7.15 -1.90
C PRO A 196 3.74 -7.22 -3.41
N LEU A 197 4.99 -7.03 -3.84
CA LEU A 197 5.41 -7.09 -5.24
C LEU A 197 5.44 -8.52 -5.80
N ILE A 198 5.53 -9.54 -4.94
CA ILE A 198 5.34 -10.94 -5.34
C ILE A 198 3.90 -11.16 -5.78
N LEU A 199 2.96 -10.62 -5.00
CA LEU A 199 1.53 -10.72 -5.30
C LEU A 199 1.14 -9.92 -6.55
N GLN A 200 1.97 -8.93 -6.93
CA GLN A 200 1.80 -8.08 -8.10
C GLN A 200 3.00 -8.22 -9.06
N CYS A 201 3.22 -9.44 -9.58
CA CYS A 201 4.26 -9.72 -10.57
C CYS A 201 4.04 -8.96 -11.89
N GLU A 202 4.40 -7.68 -11.88
CA GLU A 202 4.82 -6.79 -12.97
C GLU A 202 5.27 -5.41 -12.42
N GLN A 203 5.06 -5.12 -11.13
CA GLN A 203 5.46 -3.85 -10.52
C GLN A 203 6.84 -3.96 -9.84
N VAL A 204 7.91 -3.87 -10.62
CA VAL A 204 9.27 -3.80 -10.06
C VAL A 204 9.45 -2.44 -9.37
N VAL A 205 9.20 -2.39 -8.07
CA VAL A 205 9.30 -1.23 -7.19
C VAL A 205 10.55 -1.41 -6.31
N TYR A 206 11.67 -0.80 -6.70
CA TYR A 206 12.80 -0.55 -5.80
C TYR A 206 12.67 0.87 -5.25
N THR A 207 12.16 1.05 -4.03
CA THR A 207 12.20 2.36 -3.39
C THR A 207 13.22 2.34 -2.26
N ARG A 208 14.14 3.31 -2.26
CA ARG A 208 14.97 3.65 -1.08
C ARG A 208 14.11 4.15 0.10
N TYR A 209 12.83 4.46 -0.16
CA TYR A 209 11.84 4.96 0.78
C TYR A 209 10.63 4.01 0.83
N LYS A 210 10.63 3.01 1.71
CA LYS A 210 9.57 1.99 1.87
C LYS A 210 8.19 2.61 2.17
N ARG A 211 8.16 3.83 2.75
CA ARG A 211 6.94 4.65 2.91
C ARG A 211 6.16 4.85 1.60
N CYS A 212 6.81 4.76 0.44
CA CYS A 212 6.15 4.87 -0.87
C CYS A 212 5.22 3.70 -1.22
N ILE A 213 5.38 2.52 -0.61
CA ILE A 213 4.62 1.32 -0.99
C ILE A 213 3.19 1.36 -0.42
N PHE A 214 3.04 1.77 0.85
CA PHE A 214 1.74 1.95 1.46
C PHE A 214 1.10 3.31 1.16
N TYR A 215 1.85 4.25 0.55
CA TYR A 215 1.37 5.60 0.32
C TYR A 215 0.05 5.64 -0.48
N PHE A 216 -0.13 4.72 -1.44
CA PHE A 216 -1.37 4.61 -2.21
C PHE A 216 -2.26 3.43 -1.79
N ALA A 217 -2.06 2.85 -0.61
CA ALA A 217 -2.83 1.69 -0.14
C ALA A 217 -4.35 1.96 -0.08
N ASN A 218 -4.74 3.21 0.20
CA ASN A 218 -6.14 3.62 0.26
C ASN A 218 -6.68 4.13 -1.09
N VAL A 219 -5.85 4.15 -2.14
CA VAL A 219 -6.28 4.54 -3.49
C VAL A 219 -6.69 3.31 -4.28
N LYS A 220 -7.96 3.31 -4.69
CA LYS A 220 -8.47 2.36 -5.68
C LYS A 220 -8.06 2.82 -7.06
N PHE A 221 -7.04 2.17 -7.60
CA PHE A 221 -6.67 2.30 -9.01
C PHE A 221 -7.67 1.59 -9.91
N GLY A 222 -7.66 1.94 -11.19
CA GLY A 222 -8.63 1.50 -12.18
C GLY A 222 -9.63 2.58 -12.58
N GLY A 223 -10.44 2.24 -13.57
CA GLY A 223 -11.23 3.21 -14.32
C GLY A 223 -10.38 3.95 -15.35
N THR A 224 -11.08 4.67 -16.22
CA THR A 224 -10.52 5.06 -17.52
C THR A 224 -11.12 6.37 -17.99
N CYS A 225 -10.33 7.19 -18.66
CA CYS A 225 -10.77 8.45 -19.24
C CYS A 225 -10.24 8.65 -20.65
N LEU A 226 -10.84 9.61 -21.35
CA LEU A 226 -10.33 10.19 -22.59
C LEU A 226 -9.79 11.59 -22.28
N ILE A 227 -8.73 11.99 -22.98
CA ILE A 227 -8.12 13.32 -22.90
C ILE A 227 -8.01 13.91 -24.31
N LYS A 228 -7.88 15.23 -24.43
CA LYS A 228 -7.79 15.89 -25.76
C LYS A 228 -6.55 15.46 -26.55
N ASP A 229 -5.44 15.29 -25.83
CA ASP A 229 -4.12 15.12 -26.44
C ASP A 229 -3.77 13.65 -26.71
N HIS A 230 -4.73 12.74 -26.56
CA HIS A 230 -4.53 11.31 -26.80
C HIS A 230 -5.82 10.59 -27.22
N GLN A 231 -5.73 9.80 -28.28
CA GLN A 231 -6.89 9.13 -28.89
C GLN A 231 -7.35 7.87 -28.15
N HIS A 232 -6.43 7.14 -27.52
CA HIS A 232 -6.79 5.94 -26.76
C HIS A 232 -7.30 6.27 -25.35
N ARG A 233 -8.03 5.34 -24.76
CA ARG A 233 -8.47 5.46 -23.37
C ARG A 233 -7.28 5.25 -22.45
N LEU A 234 -7.14 6.13 -21.48
CA LEU A 234 -6.11 6.02 -20.46
C LEU A 234 -6.69 5.37 -19.22
N THR A 235 -5.91 4.47 -18.61
CA THR A 235 -6.25 3.78 -17.36
C THR A 235 -5.58 4.47 -16.18
N PHE A 236 -6.33 4.68 -15.10
CA PHE A 236 -5.78 5.22 -13.88
C PHE A 236 -5.01 4.13 -13.12
N THR A 237 -3.70 4.31 -12.93
CA THR A 237 -2.84 3.30 -12.30
C THR A 237 -1.70 3.93 -11.49
N GLN A 238 -1.01 3.11 -10.71
CA GLN A 238 0.26 3.49 -10.09
C GLN A 238 1.39 3.33 -11.10
N GLY A 239 2.25 4.34 -11.19
CA GLY A 239 3.39 4.30 -12.09
C GLY A 239 4.45 3.33 -11.61
N ILE A 240 4.94 2.50 -12.54
CA ILE A 240 6.02 1.54 -12.33
C ILE A 240 7.18 1.89 -13.27
N LYS A 241 8.35 1.26 -13.04
CA LYS A 241 9.58 1.56 -13.78
C LYS A 241 9.42 1.51 -15.30
N CYS A 242 8.63 0.57 -15.82
CA CYS A 242 8.46 0.40 -17.27
C CYS A 242 7.65 1.51 -17.96
N HIS A 243 6.87 2.28 -17.20
CA HIS A 243 6.14 3.44 -17.75
C HIS A 243 7.09 4.60 -18.10
N GLY A 244 8.31 4.62 -17.54
CA GLY A 244 9.32 5.62 -17.88
C GLY A 244 8.96 7.04 -17.42
N ARG A 245 9.01 7.99 -18.35
CA ARG A 245 8.84 9.42 -18.11
C ARG A 245 7.51 9.94 -18.63
N CYS A 246 6.97 10.94 -17.94
CA CYS A 246 5.72 11.58 -18.27
C CYS A 246 5.80 12.29 -19.62
N ASN A 247 4.83 12.03 -20.52
CA ASN A 247 4.79 12.67 -21.83
C ASN A 247 4.60 14.19 -21.78
N HIS A 248 4.09 14.74 -20.67
CA HIS A 248 3.82 16.18 -20.55
C HIS A 248 4.95 16.96 -19.86
N CYS A 249 5.58 16.39 -18.82
CA CYS A 249 6.58 17.12 -18.04
C CYS A 249 7.96 16.46 -18.00
N GLY A 250 8.16 15.30 -18.63
CA GLY A 250 9.45 14.60 -18.68
C GLY A 250 9.92 13.97 -17.36
N GLU A 251 9.22 14.21 -16.25
CA GLU A 251 9.52 13.64 -14.94
C GLU A 251 9.15 12.15 -14.86
N GLU A 252 9.85 11.41 -13.99
CA GLU A 252 9.60 9.99 -13.79
C GLU A 252 8.17 9.71 -13.30
N LEU A 253 7.56 8.68 -13.89
CA LEU A 253 6.21 8.24 -13.56
C LEU A 253 6.20 7.25 -12.39
N GLN A 254 7.33 6.60 -12.14
CA GLN A 254 7.48 5.59 -11.11
C GLN A 254 7.06 6.14 -9.73
N TYR A 255 6.25 5.37 -9.00
CA TYR A 255 5.71 5.71 -7.67
C TYR A 255 4.78 6.92 -7.64
N ARG A 256 4.19 7.29 -8.78
CA ARG A 256 3.21 8.37 -8.86
C ARG A 256 1.85 7.82 -9.30
N MET A 257 0.80 8.57 -9.01
CA MET A 257 -0.51 8.37 -9.63
C MET A 257 -0.45 8.84 -11.09
N ILE A 258 -0.75 7.95 -12.03
CA ILE A 258 -0.61 8.23 -13.46
C ILE A 258 -1.84 7.77 -14.25
N PHE A 259 -1.90 8.23 -15.49
CA PHE A 259 -2.75 7.67 -16.53
C PHE A 259 -1.85 7.06 -17.59
N ASN A 260 -2.02 5.77 -17.90
CA ASN A 260 -1.29 5.09 -18.95
C ASN A 260 -2.25 4.55 -20.03
N CYS A 261 -1.79 4.57 -21.26
CA CYS A 261 -2.44 3.89 -22.36
C CYS A 261 -2.04 2.41 -22.36
N LEU A 262 -2.99 1.50 -22.58
CA LEU A 262 -2.70 0.07 -22.72
C LEU A 262 -2.37 -0.32 -24.15
N GLU A 263 -2.64 0.56 -25.11
CA GLU A 263 -2.44 0.33 -26.56
C GLU A 263 -1.11 0.90 -27.06
N CYS A 264 -0.54 1.89 -26.36
CA CYS A 264 0.74 2.48 -26.73
C CYS A 264 1.54 2.95 -25.50
N LYS A 265 2.78 3.42 -25.70
CA LYS A 265 3.68 3.87 -24.62
C LYS A 265 3.33 5.23 -23.98
N TYR A 266 2.11 5.73 -24.20
CA TYR A 266 1.72 7.04 -23.68
C TYR A 266 1.37 6.93 -22.20
N ALA A 267 1.98 7.78 -21.37
CA ALA A 267 1.68 7.87 -19.95
C ALA A 267 1.97 9.28 -19.37
N VAL A 268 1.08 9.74 -18.49
CA VAL A 268 1.15 11.09 -17.91
C VAL A 268 0.79 11.10 -16.43
N HIS A 269 1.33 12.05 -15.66
CA HIS A 269 0.94 12.21 -14.26
C HIS A 269 -0.54 12.60 -14.14
N ARG A 270 -1.24 12.04 -13.15
CA ARG A 270 -2.64 12.39 -12.85
C ARG A 270 -2.86 13.90 -12.71
N ARG A 271 -1.93 14.61 -12.07
CA ARG A 271 -2.03 16.06 -11.83
C ARG A 271 -2.04 16.93 -13.11
N LEU A 272 -1.64 16.35 -14.25
CA LEU A 272 -1.53 17.05 -15.53
C LEU A 272 -2.70 16.72 -16.47
N VAL A 273 -3.67 15.91 -16.02
CA VAL A 273 -4.81 15.48 -16.83
C VAL A 273 -6.06 16.29 -16.48
N THR A 274 -6.66 16.90 -17.49
CA THR A 274 -8.01 17.46 -17.43
C THR A 274 -8.94 16.61 -18.32
N PRO A 275 -9.96 15.95 -17.76
CA PRO A 275 -10.83 15.06 -18.54
C PRO A 275 -11.79 15.86 -19.44
N THR A 276 -12.02 15.36 -20.66
CA THR A 276 -12.98 15.95 -21.62
C THR A 276 -14.32 15.25 -21.72
N ALA A 277 -14.44 14.02 -21.23
CA ALA A 277 -15.69 13.26 -21.24
C ALA A 277 -15.86 12.45 -19.94
N LEU A 278 -17.12 12.22 -19.57
CA LEU A 278 -17.57 11.59 -18.33
C LEU A 278 -16.76 10.34 -17.96
N VAL A 279 -16.34 10.30 -16.70
CA VAL A 279 -15.81 9.10 -16.03
C VAL A 279 -16.88 8.01 -16.15
N THR A 280 -16.61 6.94 -16.90
CA THR A 280 -17.39 5.69 -16.80
C THR A 280 -16.96 5.00 -15.51
N GLY A 281 -17.37 5.59 -14.40
CA GLY A 281 -17.12 5.13 -13.04
C GLY A 281 -18.35 4.44 -12.45
N GLN A 282 -19.03 3.60 -13.22
CA GLN A 282 -19.99 2.65 -12.66
C GLN A 282 -19.32 1.37 -12.15
N ASP A 283 -18.01 1.20 -12.39
CA ASP A 283 -17.23 0.05 -11.94
C ASP A 283 -16.26 0.40 -10.80
N ALA A 284 -16.71 1.12 -9.77
CA ALA A 284 -16.05 1.12 -8.44
C ALA A 284 -16.19 -0.24 -7.70
N ALA A 285 -16.39 -1.28 -8.50
CA ALA A 285 -17.00 -2.57 -8.21
C ALA A 285 -16.22 -3.66 -8.96
N LYS A 286 -14.93 -3.47 -9.23
CA LYS A 286 -14.05 -4.59 -9.57
C LYS A 286 -12.97 -4.62 -8.51
N PHE A 287 -12.64 -5.83 -8.08
CA PHE A 287 -11.57 -6.19 -7.15
C PHE A 287 -11.92 -6.18 -5.65
N LEU A 288 -12.82 -7.08 -5.25
CA LEU A 288 -12.43 -8.10 -4.27
C LEU A 288 -12.13 -9.38 -5.02
N HIS A 289 -10.95 -9.40 -5.61
CA HIS A 289 -10.14 -10.57 -5.89
C HIS A 289 -8.81 -10.00 -6.38
N MET A 290 -7.70 -10.39 -5.75
CA MET A 290 -6.45 -10.44 -6.50
C MET A 290 -6.78 -11.20 -7.77
N PRO A 291 -6.57 -10.64 -8.97
CA PRO A 291 -6.93 -11.36 -10.16
C PRO A 291 -6.12 -12.66 -10.18
N THR A 292 -6.78 -13.80 -10.27
CA THR A 292 -6.21 -14.98 -10.91
C THR A 292 -6.00 -14.61 -12.37
N ILE A 293 -4.96 -13.81 -12.63
CA ILE A 293 -4.43 -13.62 -13.98
C ILE A 293 -3.73 -14.93 -14.28
N GLU A 294 -4.23 -15.69 -15.24
CA GLU A 294 -3.44 -16.72 -15.89
C GLU A 294 -2.27 -16.02 -16.60
N ILE A 295 -1.05 -16.22 -16.08
CA ILE A 295 0.18 -15.69 -16.67
C ILE A 295 1.02 -16.88 -17.11
N PRO A 296 1.41 -16.98 -18.40
CA PRO A 296 2.24 -18.07 -18.91
C PRO A 296 3.59 -18.13 -18.19
N SER A 297 3.83 -19.23 -17.48
CA SER A 297 5.06 -19.48 -16.73
C SER A 297 6.25 -19.71 -17.66
N ARG A 298 7.22 -18.80 -17.73
CA ARG A 298 8.59 -19.14 -18.21
C ARG A 298 9.71 -18.16 -17.85
N ILE A 299 9.41 -16.97 -17.30
CA ILE A 299 10.43 -15.92 -17.11
C ILE A 299 11.03 -15.92 -15.69
N MET A 300 10.28 -16.22 -14.62
CA MET A 300 10.82 -16.22 -13.24
C MET A 300 11.75 -17.40 -12.93
N LYS A 301 11.34 -18.65 -13.25
CA LYS A 301 12.17 -19.84 -12.99
C LYS A 301 13.55 -19.76 -13.68
N LYS A 302 13.64 -19.18 -14.89
CA LYS A 302 14.93 -19.05 -15.60
C LYS A 302 15.88 -18.02 -14.97
N ARG A 303 15.38 -16.93 -14.39
CA ARG A 303 16.24 -15.93 -13.71
C ARG A 303 16.78 -16.43 -12.38
N ILE A 304 15.96 -17.17 -11.63
CA ILE A 304 16.36 -17.77 -10.34
C ILE A 304 17.37 -18.91 -10.57
N LEU A 305 17.11 -19.83 -11.51
CA LEU A 305 18.01 -20.96 -11.79
C LEU A 305 19.35 -20.52 -12.40
N SER A 306 19.35 -19.54 -13.31
CA SER A 306 20.60 -19.07 -13.94
C SER A 306 21.52 -18.31 -12.99
N LYS A 307 20.98 -17.68 -11.94
CA LYS A 307 21.76 -16.99 -10.91
C LYS A 307 22.24 -17.93 -9.79
N GLN A 308 21.46 -18.95 -9.41
CA GLN A 308 21.91 -19.99 -8.47
C GLN A 308 23.10 -20.81 -9.01
N ILE A 309 23.14 -21.08 -10.32
CA ILE A 309 24.27 -21.77 -10.96
C ILE A 309 25.54 -20.89 -10.95
N LYS A 310 25.41 -19.56 -11.05
CA LYS A 310 26.54 -18.63 -10.94
C LYS A 310 27.06 -18.49 -9.50
N LYS A 311 26.20 -18.52 -8.48
CA LYS A 311 26.61 -18.40 -7.06
C LYS A 311 27.22 -19.69 -6.48
N LYS A 312 26.77 -20.89 -6.90
CA LYS A 312 27.49 -22.14 -6.54
C LYS A 312 28.94 -22.11 -7.03
N LYS A 313 29.23 -21.55 -8.21
CA LYS A 313 30.61 -21.41 -8.70
C LYS A 313 31.49 -20.46 -7.87
N HIS A 314 30.92 -19.46 -7.18
CA HIS A 314 31.71 -18.57 -6.33
C HIS A 314 32.00 -19.16 -4.95
N ILE A 315 31.10 -19.98 -4.40
CA ILE A 315 31.31 -20.63 -3.09
C ILE A 315 32.33 -21.78 -3.20
N TYR A 316 32.35 -22.50 -4.34
CA TYR A 316 33.37 -23.54 -4.57
C TYR A 316 34.76 -23.02 -4.95
N ASN A 317 34.89 -21.72 -5.28
CA ASN A 317 36.18 -21.10 -5.59
C ASN A 317 36.82 -20.38 -4.39
N ALA A 318 36.25 -20.53 -3.17
CA ALA A 318 36.67 -19.82 -1.97
C ALA A 318 37.06 -20.74 -0.79
N LEU A 319 37.44 -22.00 -1.07
CA LEU A 319 37.98 -22.95 -0.08
C LEU A 319 38.94 -23.94 -0.76
N PRO A 320 40.12 -24.21 -0.18
CA PRO A 320 41.21 -23.30 0.14
C PRO A 320 42.11 -22.99 -1.07
#